data_AF-A0A319BLF4-F1
#
_entry.id   AF-A0A319BLF4-F1
#
_cell.length_a   1.000
_cell.length_b   1.000
_cell.length_c   1.000
_cell.angle_alpha   90.00
_cell.angle_beta   90.00
_cell.angle_gamma   90.00
#
_symmetry.space_group_name_H-M   'P 1'
#
loop_
_entity.id
_entity.type
_entity.pdbx_description
1 polymer ?
#
loop_
_entity_poly.entity_id
_entity_poly.type
_entity_poly.pdbx_seq_one_letter_code
_entity_poly.pdbx_strand_id
1 'polypeptide(L)'
;MSSAALFRRGYPELMHDEFNQLHISLRNWTWTFGVTEEESHLSKDDKQEIIASLKGQCVQEDWDSIKALCPPAARRSLCDVLLEAMLYQFIFVTLIDSPFWFMDGKIDPTDVDGDPQFHRRFQHLYERLRAGNGFGAAWLKSAVISESNAQNIHGGTVEEMELARCNSARRKALVMQFRDELLGRRVFQLLLRPLESEAEIARRSGGLHRILEQAVYAVIYTEGGIYGNSVIYRLPDLSVFNYNSDNMVGHTYHGTSSNRTPDWAAAPGGRVLIVTRPGLTYVDIESFGQLGRRPPYRLLPAKVVVEVIKKKQASTTSRPKTKPKTTSRNKSTKPSGPDLQSNSMPETSKSASTSQAASAPEVEDNTTPSEKNGPLGKLIPPLRKSFWRE
;
A
#
# COMPACT_ATOMS: atom_id res chain seq x y z
N MET A 1 -2.21 -15.98 -34.81
CA MET A 1 -2.76 -16.05 -33.43
C MET A 1 -2.37 -14.76 -32.72
N SER A 2 -3.25 -14.16 -31.91
CA SER A 2 -2.96 -12.88 -31.26
C SER A 2 -1.94 -13.06 -30.14
N SER A 3 -0.84 -12.31 -30.17
CA SER A 3 0.06 -12.17 -29.02
C SER A 3 -0.70 -11.48 -27.90
N ALA A 4 -0.89 -12.19 -26.78
CA ALA A 4 -1.32 -11.56 -25.54
C ALA A 4 -0.07 -11.00 -24.84
N ALA A 5 0.21 -9.72 -25.05
CA ALA A 5 1.32 -9.07 -24.37
C ALA A 5 1.03 -8.96 -22.86
N LEU A 6 1.90 -9.56 -22.04
CA LEU A 6 1.93 -9.29 -20.61
C LEU A 6 2.24 -7.80 -20.43
N PHE A 7 1.66 -7.20 -19.37
CA PHE A 7 1.68 -5.77 -19.02
C PHE A 7 0.75 -4.81 -19.78
N ARG A 8 0.03 -5.20 -20.85
CA ARG A 8 -0.89 -4.25 -21.53
C ARG A 8 -2.09 -3.78 -20.71
N ARG A 9 -2.50 -4.53 -19.69
CA ARG A 9 -3.54 -4.14 -18.74
C ARG A 9 -3.26 -4.77 -17.39
N GLY A 10 -3.28 -3.95 -16.35
CA GLY A 10 -3.30 -4.44 -14.98
C GLY A 10 -4.73 -4.80 -14.57
N TYR A 11 -4.91 -5.95 -13.92
CA TYR A 11 -6.17 -6.30 -13.29
C TYR A 11 -6.14 -5.83 -11.84
N PRO A 12 -7.16 -5.10 -11.33
CA PRO A 12 -7.08 -4.50 -10.00
C PRO A 12 -6.87 -5.51 -8.86
N GLU A 13 -7.46 -6.71 -8.97
CA GLU A 13 -7.23 -7.83 -8.05
C GLU A 13 -5.75 -8.26 -8.05
N LEU A 14 -5.15 -8.46 -9.22
CA LEU A 14 -3.73 -8.79 -9.34
C LEU A 14 -2.82 -7.66 -8.84
N MET A 15 -3.18 -6.38 -9.07
CA MET A 15 -2.43 -5.25 -8.49
C MET A 15 -2.44 -5.32 -6.96
N HIS A 16 -3.58 -5.63 -6.34
CA HIS A 16 -3.67 -5.83 -4.89
C HIS A 16 -2.79 -7.00 -4.44
N ASP A 17 -2.85 -8.13 -5.15
CA ASP A 17 -2.06 -9.32 -4.80
C ASP A 17 -0.55 -9.05 -4.87
N GLU A 18 -0.05 -8.38 -5.91
CA GLU A 18 1.37 -8.00 -6.00
C GLU A 18 1.82 -7.10 -4.85
N PHE A 19 1.02 -6.07 -4.50
CA PHE A 19 1.33 -5.22 -3.34
C PHE A 19 1.16 -5.95 -2.00
N ASN A 20 0.30 -6.96 -1.90
CA ASN A 20 0.16 -7.83 -0.73
C ASN A 20 1.39 -8.75 -0.58
N GLN A 21 1.87 -9.36 -1.66
CA GLN A 21 3.08 -10.19 -1.68
C GLN A 21 4.33 -9.37 -1.33
N LEU A 22 4.44 -8.15 -1.85
CA LEU A 22 5.44 -7.17 -1.44
C LEU A 22 5.34 -6.87 0.06
N HIS A 23 4.13 -6.63 0.59
CA HIS A 23 3.93 -6.35 2.02
C HIS A 23 4.34 -7.52 2.92
N ILE A 24 4.00 -8.76 2.54
CA ILE A 24 4.38 -9.97 3.28
C ILE A 24 5.90 -10.13 3.28
N SER A 25 6.53 -10.00 2.10
CA SER A 25 7.98 -10.17 1.93
C SER A 25 8.76 -9.10 2.72
N LEU A 26 8.34 -7.84 2.62
CA LEU A 26 8.91 -6.70 3.34
C LEU A 26 8.79 -6.90 4.86
N ARG A 27 7.59 -7.22 5.38
CA ARG A 27 7.40 -7.41 6.83
C ARG A 27 8.15 -8.60 7.39
N ASN A 28 8.30 -9.67 6.62
CA ASN A 28 9.10 -10.82 7.04
C ASN A 28 10.59 -10.44 7.13
N TRP A 29 11.09 -9.67 6.17
CA TRP A 29 12.48 -9.17 6.19
C TRP A 29 12.72 -8.18 7.34
N THR A 30 11.84 -7.21 7.57
CA THR A 30 12.00 -6.26 8.70
C THR A 30 11.94 -6.98 10.04
N TRP A 31 11.06 -7.96 10.21
CA TRP A 31 11.04 -8.82 11.42
C TRP A 31 12.33 -9.64 11.57
N THR A 32 12.90 -10.14 10.47
CA THR A 32 14.09 -11.00 10.51
C THR A 32 15.37 -10.21 10.82
N PHE A 33 15.50 -8.99 10.28
CA PHE A 33 16.75 -8.22 10.30
C PHE A 33 16.67 -6.89 11.07
N GLY A 34 15.51 -6.48 11.58
CA GLY A 34 15.35 -5.34 12.47
C GLY A 34 15.96 -5.60 13.87
N VAL A 35 16.27 -4.52 14.60
CA VAL A 35 16.73 -4.62 15.99
C VAL A 35 15.59 -5.07 16.90
N THR A 36 15.80 -6.20 17.59
CA THR A 36 14.83 -6.81 18.53
C THR A 36 15.12 -6.54 20.01
N GLU A 37 16.28 -5.96 20.33
CA GLU A 37 16.71 -5.66 21.70
C GLU A 37 16.29 -4.24 22.14
N GLU A 38 16.52 -3.89 23.40
CA GLU A 38 16.30 -2.52 23.86
C GLU A 38 17.20 -1.54 23.10
N GLU A 39 16.63 -0.40 22.71
CA GLU A 39 17.25 0.67 21.88
C GLU A 39 18.41 1.42 22.57
N SER A 40 19.10 0.79 23.51
CA SER A 40 20.21 1.33 24.29
C SER A 40 21.46 1.60 23.45
N HIS A 41 21.56 1.00 22.27
CA HIS A 41 22.62 1.25 21.29
C HIS A 41 22.43 2.57 20.52
N LEU A 42 21.22 3.15 20.51
CA LEU A 42 20.94 4.41 19.84
C LEU A 42 21.23 5.60 20.75
N SER A 43 22.11 6.50 20.32
CA SER A 43 22.23 7.80 20.97
C SER A 43 20.96 8.64 20.77
N LYS A 44 20.82 9.72 21.55
CA LYS A 44 19.72 10.67 21.35
C LYS A 44 19.73 11.30 19.94
N ASP A 45 20.92 11.56 19.41
CA ASP A 45 21.08 12.17 18.10
C ASP A 45 20.74 11.15 16.99
N ASP A 46 21.15 9.88 17.13
CA ASP A 46 20.75 8.79 16.23
C ASP A 46 19.22 8.64 16.17
N LYS A 47 18.57 8.60 17.34
CA LYS A 47 17.10 8.58 17.47
C LYS A 47 16.47 9.74 16.69
N GLN A 48 16.99 10.96 16.86
CA GLN A 48 16.44 12.15 16.20
C GLN A 48 16.70 12.16 14.68
N GLU A 49 17.87 11.71 14.23
CA GLU A 49 18.22 11.58 12.81
C GLU A 49 17.30 10.56 12.10
N ILE A 50 16.99 9.44 12.75
CA ILE A 50 16.01 8.46 12.26
C ILE A 50 14.64 9.09 12.08
N ILE A 51 14.10 9.81 13.08
CA ILE A 51 12.79 10.48 12.97
C ILE A 51 12.80 11.56 11.88
N ALA A 52 13.89 12.33 11.77
CA ALA A 52 14.06 13.36 10.75
C ALA A 52 14.07 12.78 9.32
N SER A 53 14.73 11.64 9.12
CA SER A 53 14.77 10.96 7.81
C SER A 53 13.40 10.47 7.32
N LEU A 54 12.43 10.31 8.24
CA LEU A 54 11.05 9.91 7.98
C LEU A 54 10.08 11.11 7.88
N LYS A 55 10.59 12.32 7.61
CA LYS A 55 9.78 13.54 7.41
C LYS A 55 8.65 13.33 6.39
N GLY A 56 7.42 13.48 6.86
CA GLY A 56 6.21 13.26 6.06
C GLY A 56 5.59 11.86 6.20
N GLN A 57 6.28 10.91 6.85
CA GLN A 57 5.69 9.63 7.28
C GLN A 57 5.66 9.49 8.82
N CYS A 58 6.61 10.08 9.54
CA CYS A 58 6.63 10.11 11.01
C CYS A 58 6.40 11.55 11.53
N VAL A 59 5.69 11.70 12.65
CA VAL A 59 5.61 12.99 13.37
C VAL A 59 7.02 13.41 13.78
N GLN A 60 7.32 14.70 13.65
CA GLN A 60 8.65 15.24 13.89
C GLN A 60 8.80 15.65 15.36
N GLU A 61 8.72 14.65 16.23
CA GLU A 61 8.76 14.76 17.69
C GLU A 61 9.89 13.89 18.26
N ASP A 62 10.17 14.08 19.55
CA ASP A 62 11.15 13.27 20.27
C ASP A 62 10.75 11.79 20.27
N TRP A 63 11.74 10.91 20.04
CA TRP A 63 11.55 9.47 19.91
C TRP A 63 10.81 8.84 21.09
N ASP A 64 11.20 9.19 22.33
CA ASP A 64 10.63 8.58 23.53
C ASP A 64 9.19 9.09 23.76
N SER A 65 8.87 10.30 23.28
CA SER A 65 7.50 10.84 23.23
C SER A 65 6.61 10.09 22.24
N ILE A 66 7.09 9.85 21.01
CA ILE A 66 6.40 9.04 20.00
C ILE A 66 6.18 7.62 20.53
N LYS A 67 7.23 7.02 21.11
CA LYS A 67 7.19 5.70 21.74
C LYS A 67 6.13 5.65 22.83
N ALA A 68 6.08 6.61 23.75
CA ALA A 68 5.10 6.63 24.84
C ALA A 68 3.64 6.63 24.36
N LEU A 69 3.34 7.27 23.23
CA LEU A 69 1.99 7.36 22.65
C LEU A 69 1.58 6.09 21.87
N CYS A 70 2.53 5.31 21.36
CA CYS A 70 2.28 4.10 20.57
C CYS A 70 1.56 2.96 21.34
N PRO A 71 0.85 2.05 20.63
CA PRO A 71 0.28 0.84 21.24
C PRO A 71 1.37 -0.11 21.79
N PRO A 72 1.07 -0.96 22.80
CA PRO A 72 2.07 -1.75 23.54
C PRO A 72 2.94 -2.71 22.70
N ALA A 73 2.51 -3.08 21.50
CA ALA A 73 3.33 -3.86 20.57
C ALA A 73 4.27 -2.97 19.75
N ALA A 74 3.76 -1.88 19.15
CA ALA A 74 4.60 -0.89 18.45
C ALA A 74 5.64 -0.25 19.38
N ARG A 75 5.33 -0.11 20.68
CA ARG A 75 6.26 0.34 21.72
C ARG A 75 7.49 -0.54 21.93
N ARG A 76 7.37 -1.84 21.65
CA ARG A 76 8.47 -2.82 21.81
C ARG A 76 9.19 -3.13 20.50
N SER A 77 8.57 -2.76 19.38
CA SER A 77 9.04 -2.98 18.02
C SER A 77 9.11 -1.65 17.25
N LEU A 78 9.52 -0.55 17.89
CA LEU A 78 9.50 0.77 17.26
C LEU A 78 10.51 0.83 16.10
N CYS A 79 11.67 0.19 16.26
CA CYS A 79 12.64 0.00 15.18
C CYS A 79 12.01 -0.70 13.96
N ASP A 80 11.28 -1.81 14.15
CA ASP A 80 10.60 -2.53 13.06
C ASP A 80 9.57 -1.66 12.34
N VAL A 81 8.81 -0.84 13.10
CA VAL A 81 7.80 0.10 12.55
C VAL A 81 8.46 1.17 11.69
N LEU A 82 9.57 1.74 12.15
CA LEU A 82 10.31 2.78 11.44
C LEU A 82 11.07 2.21 10.24
N LEU A 83 11.56 0.96 10.33
CA LEU A 83 12.20 0.24 9.23
C LEU A 83 11.18 -0.13 8.13
N GLU A 84 9.97 -0.58 8.50
CA GLU A 84 8.83 -0.74 7.57
C GLU A 84 8.53 0.59 6.87
N ALA A 85 8.49 1.71 7.62
CA ALA A 85 8.25 3.04 7.09
C ALA A 85 9.35 3.52 6.13
N MET A 86 10.64 3.30 6.44
CA MET A 86 11.78 3.69 5.58
C MET A 86 11.77 2.95 4.25
N LEU A 87 11.54 1.64 4.27
CA LEU A 87 11.48 0.84 3.04
C LEU A 87 10.33 1.30 2.14
N TYR A 88 9.15 1.53 2.71
CA TYR A 88 8.03 2.07 1.94
C TYR A 88 8.24 3.50 1.48
N GLN A 89 8.91 4.35 2.28
CA GLN A 89 9.27 5.71 1.85
C GLN A 89 10.18 5.66 0.63
N PHE A 90 11.22 4.84 0.65
CA PHE A 90 12.13 4.64 -0.46
C PHE A 90 11.39 4.12 -1.70
N ILE A 91 10.62 3.02 -1.57
CA ILE A 91 9.86 2.43 -2.67
C ILE A 91 8.92 3.45 -3.32
N PHE A 92 8.15 4.21 -2.53
CA PHE A 92 7.19 5.17 -3.07
C PHE A 92 7.89 6.39 -3.69
N VAL A 93 8.93 6.93 -3.06
CA VAL A 93 9.66 8.12 -3.58
C VAL A 93 10.45 7.80 -4.84
N THR A 94 11.09 6.63 -4.90
CA THR A 94 11.94 6.22 -6.03
C THR A 94 11.10 5.70 -7.20
N LEU A 95 10.07 4.88 -6.95
CA LEU A 95 9.36 4.16 -8.02
C LEU A 95 8.00 4.76 -8.40
N ILE A 96 7.30 5.48 -7.50
CA ILE A 96 5.91 5.93 -7.70
C ILE A 96 5.81 7.46 -7.84
N ASP A 97 6.54 8.25 -7.04
CA ASP A 97 6.62 9.70 -7.24
C ASP A 97 7.43 10.06 -8.50
N SER A 98 8.35 9.17 -8.92
CA SER A 98 9.19 9.30 -10.13
C SER A 98 9.03 8.08 -11.06
N PRO A 99 7.85 7.87 -11.69
CA PRO A 99 7.51 6.67 -12.47
C PRO A 99 8.47 6.31 -13.61
N PHE A 100 9.28 7.26 -14.08
CA PHE A 100 10.20 7.12 -15.21
C PHE A 100 11.66 6.81 -14.81
N TRP A 101 11.89 6.43 -13.55
CA TRP A 101 13.20 6.16 -12.93
C TRP A 101 14.12 5.21 -13.73
N PHE A 102 13.55 4.31 -14.55
CA PHE A 102 14.31 3.33 -15.32
C PHE A 102 14.84 3.85 -16.66
N MET A 103 14.37 5.01 -17.17
CA MET A 103 14.77 5.51 -18.49
C MET A 103 16.27 5.88 -18.52
N ASP A 104 16.94 5.62 -19.64
CA ASP A 104 18.37 5.92 -19.85
C ASP A 104 18.64 7.28 -20.48
N GLY A 105 17.69 7.81 -21.26
CA GLY A 105 17.86 9.10 -21.93
C GLY A 105 18.87 9.07 -23.06
N LYS A 106 19.12 7.89 -23.66
CA LYS A 106 19.98 7.75 -24.82
C LYS A 106 19.42 8.51 -26.02
N ILE A 107 20.29 9.17 -26.77
CA ILE A 107 19.91 9.93 -27.97
C ILE A 107 19.76 8.99 -29.18
N ASP A 108 20.67 8.01 -29.30
CA ASP A 108 20.71 7.03 -30.40
C ASP A 108 21.44 5.73 -29.96
N PRO A 109 21.51 4.66 -30.78
CA PRO A 109 22.12 3.39 -30.38
C PRO A 109 23.63 3.42 -30.07
N THR A 110 24.35 4.48 -30.46
CA THR A 110 25.79 4.65 -30.18
C THR A 110 26.05 5.36 -28.85
N ASP A 111 25.03 6.02 -28.29
CA ASP A 111 25.07 6.62 -26.96
C ASP A 111 25.09 5.52 -25.89
N VAL A 112 26.27 5.22 -25.33
CA VAL A 112 26.44 4.18 -24.31
C VAL A 112 25.91 4.63 -22.95
N ASP A 113 26.03 5.91 -22.61
CA ASP A 113 25.85 6.43 -21.26
C ASP A 113 24.45 7.01 -21.01
N GLY A 114 23.90 7.74 -21.98
CA GLY A 114 22.63 8.49 -21.87
C GLY A 114 22.69 9.69 -20.91
N ASP A 115 21.54 10.35 -20.68
CA ASP A 115 21.41 11.40 -19.66
C ASP A 115 20.85 10.82 -18.34
N PRO A 116 21.64 10.72 -17.27
CA PRO A 116 21.16 10.22 -15.98
C PRO A 116 20.06 11.09 -15.35
N GLN A 117 19.92 12.36 -15.76
CA GLN A 117 18.85 13.26 -15.34
C GLN A 117 17.60 13.21 -16.24
N PHE A 118 17.60 12.42 -17.32
CA PHE A 118 16.49 12.34 -18.29
C PHE A 118 15.14 12.06 -17.61
N HIS A 119 15.11 11.10 -16.69
CA HIS A 119 13.91 10.75 -15.92
C HIS A 119 13.29 11.97 -15.21
N ARG A 120 14.10 12.91 -14.71
CA ARG A 120 13.63 14.15 -14.06
C ARG A 120 13.08 15.15 -15.08
N ARG A 121 13.70 15.28 -16.25
CA ARG A 121 13.20 16.13 -17.35
C ARG A 121 11.83 15.61 -17.84
N PHE A 122 11.71 14.30 -18.03
CA PHE A 122 10.47 13.67 -18.47
C PHE A 122 9.38 13.72 -17.39
N GLN A 123 9.74 13.52 -16.11
CA GLN A 123 8.85 13.77 -14.96
C GLN A 123 8.31 15.20 -14.96
N HIS A 124 9.16 16.21 -15.17
CA HIS A 124 8.72 17.61 -15.23
C HIS A 124 7.73 17.87 -16.38
N LEU A 125 7.96 17.26 -17.56
CA LEU A 125 7.02 17.32 -18.68
C LEU A 125 5.68 16.67 -18.31
N TYR A 126 5.70 15.45 -17.73
CA TYR A 126 4.51 14.75 -17.26
C TYR A 126 3.73 15.56 -16.20
N GLU A 127 4.40 16.20 -15.24
CA GLU A 127 3.75 17.07 -14.24
C GLU A 127 3.05 18.27 -14.89
N ARG A 128 3.66 18.89 -15.90
CA ARG A 128 3.05 19.98 -16.68
C ARG A 128 1.86 19.52 -17.52
N LEU A 129 1.95 18.32 -18.12
CA LEU A 129 0.83 17.72 -18.86
C LEU A 129 -0.31 17.38 -17.90
N ARG A 130 -0.03 16.78 -16.73
CA ARG A 130 -1.02 16.46 -15.69
C ARG A 130 -1.76 17.69 -15.18
N ALA A 131 -1.07 18.84 -15.09
CA ALA A 131 -1.69 20.11 -14.72
C ALA A 131 -2.71 20.64 -15.75
N GLY A 132 -2.53 20.34 -17.04
CA GLY A 132 -3.44 20.79 -18.11
C GLY A 132 -4.49 19.74 -18.52
N ASN A 133 -4.14 18.45 -18.52
CA ASN A 133 -4.99 17.33 -18.88
C ASN A 133 -4.57 16.07 -18.10
N GLY A 134 -5.24 15.82 -16.98
CA GLY A 134 -5.00 14.64 -16.14
C GLY A 134 -5.09 13.31 -16.90
N PHE A 135 -6.15 13.10 -17.69
CA PHE A 135 -6.35 11.87 -18.45
C PHE A 135 -5.27 11.63 -19.50
N GLY A 136 -4.93 12.66 -20.28
CA GLY A 136 -3.85 12.56 -21.28
C GLY A 136 -2.47 12.28 -20.65
N ALA A 137 -2.20 12.83 -19.47
CA ALA A 137 -0.98 12.54 -18.72
C ALA A 137 -0.97 11.12 -18.13
N ALA A 138 -2.12 10.65 -17.64
CA ALA A 138 -2.29 9.27 -17.16
C ALA A 138 -2.06 8.26 -18.29
N TRP A 139 -2.64 8.52 -19.46
CA TRP A 139 -2.43 7.72 -20.67
C TRP A 139 -0.96 7.69 -21.06
N LEU A 140 -0.30 8.86 -21.19
CA LEU A 140 1.11 8.94 -21.58
C LEU A 140 2.01 8.18 -20.61
N LYS A 141 1.84 8.37 -19.31
CA LYS A 141 2.62 7.67 -18.28
C LYS A 141 2.46 6.15 -18.41
N SER A 142 1.21 5.67 -18.41
CA SER A 142 0.95 4.22 -18.45
C SER A 142 1.37 3.58 -19.77
N ALA A 143 1.18 4.25 -20.91
CA ALA A 143 1.67 3.78 -22.21
C ALA A 143 3.21 3.70 -22.25
N VAL A 144 3.91 4.74 -21.79
CA VAL A 144 5.39 4.73 -21.71
C VAL A 144 5.88 3.61 -20.80
N ILE A 145 5.30 3.42 -19.62
CA ILE A 145 5.71 2.34 -18.70
C ILE A 145 5.37 0.97 -19.30
N SER A 146 4.16 0.77 -19.81
CA SER A 146 3.73 -0.51 -20.40
C SER A 146 4.65 -0.91 -21.56
N GLU A 147 4.78 -0.09 -22.60
CA GLU A 147 5.56 -0.44 -23.80
C GLU A 147 7.07 -0.51 -23.51
N SER A 148 7.59 0.29 -22.57
CA SER A 148 9.00 0.20 -22.11
C SER A 148 9.32 -1.07 -21.32
N ASN A 149 8.32 -1.85 -20.93
CA ASN A 149 8.45 -3.07 -20.13
C ASN A 149 7.69 -4.26 -20.74
N ALA A 150 7.14 -4.12 -21.95
CA ALA A 150 6.21 -5.08 -22.53
C ALA A 150 6.89 -6.37 -22.98
N GLN A 151 6.20 -7.48 -22.75
CA GLN A 151 6.64 -8.83 -23.07
C GLN A 151 5.62 -9.51 -23.98
N ASN A 152 6.09 -10.14 -25.06
CA ASN A 152 5.27 -11.00 -25.91
C ASN A 152 5.23 -12.42 -25.34
N ILE A 153 4.08 -13.07 -25.44
CA ILE A 153 4.00 -14.54 -25.31
C ILE A 153 3.94 -15.13 -26.72
N HIS A 154 4.99 -15.82 -27.14
CA HIS A 154 5.02 -16.57 -28.39
C HIS A 154 5.28 -18.05 -28.08
N GLY A 155 4.41 -18.96 -28.52
CA GLY A 155 4.58 -20.40 -28.30
C GLY A 155 4.62 -20.87 -26.83
N GLY A 156 4.26 -20.00 -25.88
CA GLY A 156 4.41 -20.26 -24.43
C GLY A 156 5.72 -19.74 -23.82
N THR A 157 6.68 -19.30 -24.64
CA THR A 157 7.86 -18.56 -24.18
C THR A 157 7.57 -17.06 -24.09
N VAL A 158 8.12 -16.42 -23.05
CA VAL A 158 8.00 -14.99 -22.78
C VAL A 158 9.23 -14.29 -23.38
N GLU A 159 9.01 -13.41 -24.36
CA GLU A 159 10.05 -12.67 -25.06
C GLU A 159 9.93 -11.17 -24.77
N GLU A 160 10.98 -10.56 -24.21
CA GLU A 160 11.07 -9.11 -24.06
C GLU A 160 11.24 -8.45 -25.44
N MET A 161 10.39 -7.46 -25.74
CA MET A 161 10.59 -6.56 -26.89
C MET A 161 11.91 -5.78 -26.73
N GLU A 162 12.49 -5.27 -27.83
CA GLU A 162 13.85 -4.69 -27.81
C GLU A 162 14.01 -3.57 -26.77
N LEU A 163 13.07 -2.61 -26.75
CA LEU A 163 13.03 -1.54 -25.74
C LEU A 163 12.92 -2.11 -24.31
N ALA A 164 12.08 -3.14 -24.12
CA ALA A 164 11.90 -3.78 -22.82
C ALA A 164 13.18 -4.49 -22.34
N ARG A 165 13.96 -5.08 -23.25
CA ARG A 165 15.23 -5.77 -22.97
C ARG A 165 16.33 -4.81 -22.53
N CYS A 166 16.50 -3.70 -23.24
CA CYS A 166 17.44 -2.63 -22.85
C CYS A 166 17.10 -2.08 -21.46
N ASN A 167 15.82 -1.77 -21.23
CA ASN A 167 15.35 -1.33 -19.92
C ASN A 167 15.51 -2.45 -18.86
N SER A 168 15.36 -3.73 -19.20
CA SER A 168 15.48 -4.86 -18.25
C SER A 168 16.87 -4.95 -17.62
N ALA A 169 17.93 -4.81 -18.43
CA ALA A 169 19.30 -4.73 -17.95
C ALA A 169 19.51 -3.54 -16.99
N ARG A 170 19.01 -2.35 -17.38
CA ARG A 170 19.11 -1.13 -16.57
C ARG A 170 18.33 -1.22 -15.26
N ARG A 171 17.10 -1.76 -15.26
CA ARG A 171 16.30 -2.00 -14.05
C ARG A 171 17.05 -2.90 -13.06
N LYS A 172 17.66 -3.99 -13.53
CA LYS A 172 18.46 -4.90 -12.68
C LYS A 172 19.67 -4.19 -12.06
N ALA A 173 20.37 -3.37 -12.84
CA ALA A 173 21.48 -2.54 -12.34
C ALA A 173 21.01 -1.54 -11.27
N LEU A 174 19.90 -0.82 -11.52
CA LEU A 174 19.31 0.13 -10.57
C LEU A 174 18.84 -0.55 -9.28
N VAL A 175 18.25 -1.75 -9.35
CA VAL A 175 17.85 -2.51 -8.16
C VAL A 175 19.05 -2.93 -7.29
N MET A 176 20.20 -3.26 -7.91
CA MET A 176 21.45 -3.46 -7.16
C MET A 176 21.93 -2.16 -6.49
N GLN A 177 21.94 -1.04 -7.23
CA GLN A 177 22.32 0.27 -6.69
C GLN A 177 21.40 0.70 -5.52
N PHE A 178 20.09 0.55 -5.64
CA PHE A 178 19.12 0.88 -4.59
C PHE A 178 19.30 0.01 -3.33
N ARG A 179 19.62 -1.28 -3.50
CA ARG A 179 19.96 -2.18 -2.38
C ARG A 179 21.21 -1.69 -1.66
N ASP A 180 22.26 -1.38 -2.41
CA ASP A 180 23.57 -0.99 -1.86
C ASP A 180 23.50 0.41 -1.22
N GLU A 181 22.73 1.32 -1.80
CA GLU A 181 22.41 2.62 -1.23
C GLU A 181 21.66 2.49 0.11
N LEU A 182 20.58 1.70 0.16
CA LEU A 182 19.83 1.46 1.39
C LEU A 182 20.70 0.83 2.47
N LEU A 183 21.46 -0.22 2.14
CA LEU A 183 22.36 -0.87 3.09
C LEU A 183 23.55 0.02 3.49
N GLY A 184 23.95 0.99 2.67
CA GLY A 184 25.01 1.96 2.97
C GLY A 184 24.57 3.16 3.82
N ARG A 185 23.26 3.46 3.89
CA ARG A 185 22.73 4.58 4.69
C ARG A 185 22.81 4.29 6.20
N ARG A 186 23.60 5.09 6.94
CA ARG A 186 23.73 5.00 8.42
C ARG A 186 22.37 4.90 9.14
N VAL A 187 21.44 5.82 8.88
CA VAL A 187 20.10 5.84 9.52
C VAL A 187 19.30 4.55 9.31
N PHE A 188 19.54 3.86 8.19
CA PHE A 188 18.91 2.57 7.91
C PHE A 188 19.63 1.44 8.66
N GLN A 189 20.97 1.45 8.66
CA GLN A 189 21.79 0.49 9.42
C GLN A 189 21.50 0.49 10.93
N LEU A 190 21.25 1.67 11.53
CA LEU A 190 20.94 1.82 12.96
C LEU A 190 19.68 1.05 13.40
N LEU A 191 18.76 0.79 12.47
CA LEU A 191 17.54 0.01 12.68
C LEU A 191 17.69 -1.49 12.37
N LEU A 192 18.85 -1.92 11.86
CA LEU A 192 19.16 -3.31 11.56
C LEU A 192 19.95 -3.96 12.69
N ARG A 193 19.63 -5.21 13.01
CA ARG A 193 20.43 -6.00 13.96
C ARG A 193 21.86 -6.21 13.44
N PRO A 194 22.88 -6.24 14.32
CA PRO A 194 24.21 -6.67 13.95
C PRO A 194 24.18 -8.12 13.45
N LEU A 195 25.07 -8.46 12.51
CA LEU A 195 25.22 -9.81 11.94
C LEU A 195 26.70 -10.18 11.97
N GLU A 196 27.00 -11.39 12.42
CA GLU A 196 28.38 -11.88 12.57
C GLU A 196 28.80 -12.82 11.43
N SER A 197 27.83 -13.37 10.70
CA SER A 197 28.06 -14.36 9.64
C SER A 197 27.89 -13.76 8.25
N GLU A 198 28.86 -14.02 7.36
CA GLU A 198 28.74 -13.75 5.92
C GLU A 198 27.47 -14.36 5.31
N ALA A 199 27.05 -15.54 5.78
CA ALA A 199 25.82 -16.18 5.33
C ALA A 199 24.54 -15.43 5.80
N GLU A 200 24.60 -14.67 6.89
CA GLU A 200 23.53 -13.77 7.29
C GLU A 200 23.57 -12.45 6.52
N ILE A 201 24.76 -11.88 6.30
CA ILE A 201 24.94 -10.66 5.49
C ILE A 201 24.42 -10.89 4.07
N ALA A 202 24.78 -12.02 3.45
CA ALA A 202 24.26 -12.45 2.16
C ALA A 202 22.74 -12.66 2.16
N ARG A 203 22.16 -13.28 3.20
CA ARG A 203 20.70 -13.44 3.34
C ARG A 203 19.98 -12.10 3.49
N ARG A 204 20.52 -11.16 4.27
CA ARG A 204 19.97 -9.80 4.43
C ARG A 204 19.98 -9.06 3.09
N SER A 205 21.13 -9.08 2.41
CA SER A 205 21.33 -8.42 1.12
C SER A 205 20.44 -9.00 0.01
N GLY A 206 20.42 -10.32 -0.15
CA GLY A 206 19.56 -11.01 -1.12
C GLY A 206 18.07 -10.87 -0.83
N GLY A 207 17.67 -10.85 0.45
CA GLY A 207 16.30 -10.58 0.86
C GLY A 207 15.82 -9.18 0.50
N LEU A 208 16.67 -8.16 0.71
CA LEU A 208 16.36 -6.78 0.34
C LEU A 208 16.32 -6.60 -1.18
N HIS A 209 17.26 -7.23 -1.91
CA HIS A 209 17.26 -7.26 -3.37
C HIS A 209 15.92 -7.77 -3.92
N ARG A 210 15.45 -8.93 -3.41
CA ARG A 210 14.18 -9.53 -3.83
C ARG A 210 12.97 -8.64 -3.53
N ILE A 211 12.96 -7.91 -2.39
CA ILE A 211 11.90 -6.95 -2.07
C ILE A 211 11.89 -5.80 -3.07
N LEU A 212 13.05 -5.29 -3.47
CA LEU A 212 13.16 -4.22 -4.46
C LEU A 212 12.77 -4.71 -5.87
N GLU A 213 13.12 -5.94 -6.25
CA GLU A 213 12.62 -6.56 -7.50
C GLU A 213 11.09 -6.71 -7.49
N GLN A 214 10.51 -7.20 -6.39
CA GLN A 214 9.05 -7.30 -6.22
C GLN A 214 8.38 -5.92 -6.28
N ALA A 215 8.99 -4.90 -5.67
CA ALA A 215 8.48 -3.53 -5.72
C ALA A 215 8.51 -2.96 -7.15
N VAL A 216 9.61 -3.18 -7.88
CA VAL A 216 9.74 -2.81 -9.29
C VAL A 216 8.67 -3.50 -10.15
N TYR A 217 8.46 -4.80 -9.97
CA TYR A 217 7.44 -5.55 -10.70
C TYR A 217 6.02 -5.04 -10.40
N ALA A 218 5.65 -4.95 -9.12
CA ALA A 218 4.33 -4.48 -8.68
C ALA A 218 4.02 -3.06 -9.18
N VAL A 219 5.01 -2.16 -9.12
CA VAL A 219 4.87 -0.78 -9.61
C VAL A 219 4.76 -0.74 -11.12
N ILE A 220 5.59 -1.45 -11.90
CA ILE A 220 5.49 -1.48 -13.37
C ILE A 220 4.13 -2.04 -13.83
N TYR A 221 3.71 -3.16 -13.24
CA TYR A 221 2.42 -3.79 -13.53
C TYR A 221 1.24 -2.86 -13.26
N THR A 222 1.31 -2.11 -12.16
CA THR A 222 0.24 -1.19 -11.74
C THR A 222 0.28 0.12 -12.54
N GLU A 223 1.40 0.84 -12.51
CA GLU A 223 1.57 2.15 -13.15
C GLU A 223 1.47 2.09 -14.67
N GLY A 224 1.96 1.01 -15.30
CA GLY A 224 1.77 0.74 -16.73
C GLY A 224 0.38 0.21 -17.06
N GLY A 225 -0.25 -0.53 -16.14
CA GLY A 225 -1.48 -1.27 -16.42
C GLY A 225 -2.79 -0.55 -16.08
N ILE A 226 -2.79 0.50 -15.23
CA ILE A 226 -4.01 1.14 -14.72
C ILE A 226 -4.53 2.33 -15.53
N TYR A 227 -3.67 2.98 -16.33
CA TYR A 227 -4.03 4.19 -17.12
C TYR A 227 -4.69 5.29 -16.27
N GLY A 228 -4.06 5.57 -15.11
CA GLY A 228 -4.53 6.54 -14.11
C GLY A 228 -3.36 7.24 -13.43
N ASN A 229 -3.59 8.46 -12.93
CA ASN A 229 -2.60 9.25 -12.21
C ASN A 229 -2.53 8.88 -10.74
N SER A 230 -1.32 8.69 -10.21
CA SER A 230 -1.08 8.25 -8.83
C SER A 230 -1.26 9.43 -7.87
N VAL A 231 -1.95 9.17 -6.75
CA VAL A 231 -2.12 10.08 -5.61
C VAL A 231 -1.73 9.31 -4.35
N ILE A 232 -0.68 9.81 -3.69
CA ILE A 232 -0.09 9.18 -2.51
C ILE A 232 -0.54 9.95 -1.26
N TYR A 233 -1.04 9.20 -0.27
CA TYR A 233 -1.46 9.72 1.02
C TYR A 233 -0.41 9.42 2.09
N ARG A 234 0.12 10.48 2.69
CA ARG A 234 1.19 10.48 3.69
C ARG A 234 0.71 11.16 4.97
N LEU A 235 1.56 11.28 5.98
CA LEU A 235 1.17 11.82 7.30
C LEU A 235 0.47 13.20 7.24
N PRO A 236 0.90 14.17 6.40
CA PRO A 236 0.19 15.46 6.28
C PRO A 236 -1.26 15.36 5.81
N ASP A 237 -1.62 14.28 5.11
CA ASP A 237 -2.96 14.04 4.57
C ASP A 237 -3.85 13.22 5.52
N LEU A 238 -3.24 12.63 6.56
CA LEU A 238 -3.79 11.55 7.39
C LEU A 238 -3.59 11.84 8.88
N SER A 239 -3.52 13.11 9.29
CA SER A 239 -3.14 13.52 10.65
C SER A 239 -4.06 12.99 11.77
N VAL A 240 -5.31 12.65 11.44
CA VAL A 240 -6.32 12.14 12.39
C VAL A 240 -6.91 10.83 11.87
N PHE A 241 -6.92 9.80 12.72
CA PHE A 241 -7.47 8.48 12.40
C PHE A 241 -9.00 8.48 12.41
N ASN A 242 -9.60 7.80 11.43
CA ASN A 242 -11.04 7.68 11.30
C ASN A 242 -11.41 6.31 10.72
N TYR A 243 -12.10 5.46 11.50
CA TYR A 243 -12.57 4.14 11.04
C TYR A 243 -13.56 4.20 9.89
N ASN A 244 -14.28 5.31 9.72
CA ASN A 244 -15.23 5.52 8.61
C ASN A 244 -14.52 6.05 7.35
N SER A 245 -13.18 6.13 7.35
CA SER A 245 -12.39 6.58 6.22
C SER A 245 -11.58 5.42 5.65
N ASP A 246 -11.98 4.95 4.48
CA ASP A 246 -11.26 3.92 3.72
C ASP A 246 -9.83 4.34 3.30
N ASN A 247 -9.41 5.59 3.55
CA ASN A 247 -8.08 6.07 3.21
C ASN A 247 -6.97 5.47 4.08
N MET A 248 -7.30 4.96 5.28
CA MET A 248 -6.30 4.43 6.20
C MET A 248 -6.81 3.26 7.05
N VAL A 249 -5.89 2.38 7.44
CA VAL A 249 -6.13 1.23 8.32
C VAL A 249 -5.10 1.22 9.45
N GLY A 250 -5.53 0.81 10.64
CA GLY A 250 -4.63 0.68 11.79
C GLY A 250 -3.55 -0.36 11.54
N HIS A 251 -2.32 -0.07 11.97
CA HIS A 251 -1.21 -1.02 11.95
C HIS A 251 -1.55 -2.27 12.78
N THR A 252 -1.05 -3.43 12.40
CA THR A 252 -1.33 -4.73 13.06
C THR A 252 -1.01 -4.73 14.56
N TYR A 253 -0.12 -3.84 15.01
CA TYR A 253 0.22 -3.64 16.43
C TYR A 253 -0.88 -2.97 17.27
N HIS A 254 -1.97 -2.49 16.68
CA HIS A 254 -3.19 -2.15 17.42
C HIS A 254 -4.00 -3.38 17.86
N GLY A 255 -3.73 -4.56 17.31
CA GLY A 255 -4.31 -5.82 17.79
C GLY A 255 -5.82 -5.96 17.61
N THR A 256 -6.42 -5.22 16.68
CA THR A 256 -7.83 -5.32 16.32
C THR A 256 -8.11 -6.61 15.54
N SER A 257 -9.05 -7.42 16.03
CA SER A 257 -9.62 -8.55 15.28
C SER A 257 -11.15 -8.44 15.26
N SER A 258 -11.82 -9.21 14.40
CA SER A 258 -13.29 -9.27 14.31
C SER A 258 -13.97 -9.56 15.65
N ASN A 259 -13.28 -10.24 16.55
CA ASN A 259 -13.83 -10.77 17.80
C ASN A 259 -13.35 -10.01 19.04
N ARG A 260 -12.38 -9.09 18.90
CA ARG A 260 -11.84 -8.31 20.03
C ARG A 260 -11.18 -7.01 19.58
N THR A 261 -11.68 -5.90 20.14
CA THR A 261 -11.03 -4.58 20.07
C THR A 261 -10.42 -4.27 21.45
N PRO A 262 -9.09 -4.28 21.61
CA PRO A 262 -8.45 -3.92 22.88
C PRO A 262 -8.55 -2.41 23.17
N ASP A 263 -8.36 -1.99 24.42
CA ASP A 263 -8.40 -0.57 24.81
C ASP A 263 -7.25 0.28 24.23
N TRP A 264 -6.25 -0.35 23.60
CA TRP A 264 -5.17 0.30 22.83
C TRP A 264 -5.32 0.14 21.30
N ALA A 265 -6.48 -0.32 20.84
CA ALA A 265 -6.83 -0.24 19.42
C ALA A 265 -6.75 1.22 18.95
N ALA A 266 -6.53 1.43 17.65
CA ALA A 266 -6.71 2.75 17.06
C ALA A 266 -8.14 3.24 17.37
N ALA A 267 -8.30 4.52 17.65
CA ALA A 267 -9.60 5.11 18.00
C ALA A 267 -9.90 6.30 17.07
N PRO A 268 -11.17 6.50 16.63
CA PRO A 268 -11.54 7.68 15.86
C PRO A 268 -11.16 8.97 16.59
N GLY A 269 -10.61 9.93 15.87
CA GLY A 269 -10.10 11.18 16.44
C GLY A 269 -8.70 11.08 17.03
N GLY A 270 -8.12 9.88 17.17
CA GLY A 270 -6.73 9.71 17.59
C GLY A 270 -5.76 10.23 16.53
N ARG A 271 -4.74 10.96 16.98
CA ARG A 271 -3.66 11.46 16.12
C ARG A 271 -2.89 10.30 15.50
N VAL A 272 -2.61 10.39 14.20
CA VAL A 272 -1.66 9.47 13.55
C VAL A 272 -0.24 9.90 13.87
N LEU A 273 0.58 8.94 14.30
CA LEU A 273 1.98 9.14 14.66
C LEU A 273 2.91 8.75 13.51
N ILE A 274 2.65 7.60 12.89
CA ILE A 274 3.52 7.01 11.86
C ILE A 274 2.66 6.40 10.74
N VAL A 275 2.97 6.73 9.50
CA VAL A 275 2.47 6.06 8.29
C VAL A 275 3.52 5.06 7.84
N THR A 276 3.33 3.78 8.18
CA THR A 276 4.30 2.71 7.85
C THR A 276 4.24 2.32 6.38
N ARG A 277 3.05 2.38 5.77
CA ARG A 277 2.84 2.27 4.32
C ARG A 277 1.98 3.43 3.85
N PRO A 278 2.44 4.29 2.92
CA PRO A 278 1.61 5.32 2.33
C PRO A 278 0.36 4.74 1.65
N GLY A 279 -0.72 5.51 1.61
CA GLY A 279 -1.91 5.17 0.84
C GLY A 279 -1.69 5.46 -0.64
N LEU A 280 -2.31 4.68 -1.53
CA LEU A 280 -2.19 4.81 -2.98
C LEU A 280 -3.58 4.76 -3.62
N THR A 281 -3.93 5.82 -4.34
CA THR A 281 -5.16 5.92 -5.14
C THR A 281 -4.81 6.39 -6.54
N TYR A 282 -5.50 5.85 -7.53
CA TYR A 282 -5.42 6.32 -8.91
C TYR A 282 -6.62 7.21 -9.21
N VAL A 283 -6.36 8.35 -9.84
CA VAL A 283 -7.35 9.31 -10.33
C VAL A 283 -7.19 9.48 -11.85
N ASP A 284 -8.07 10.23 -12.50
CA ASP A 284 -8.02 10.47 -13.95
C ASP A 284 -7.92 9.17 -14.78
N ILE A 285 -8.61 8.12 -14.35
CA ILE A 285 -8.49 6.78 -14.91
C ILE A 285 -9.28 6.69 -16.23
N GLU A 286 -8.62 6.27 -17.29
CA GLU A 286 -9.22 6.10 -18.62
C GLU A 286 -9.54 4.62 -18.91
N SER A 287 -10.73 4.32 -19.46
CA SER A 287 -11.04 2.96 -19.92
C SER A 287 -10.77 2.79 -21.42
N PHE A 288 -9.99 1.76 -21.76
CA PHE A 288 -9.92 1.28 -23.14
C PHE A 288 -11.22 0.58 -23.56
N GLY A 289 -11.63 0.81 -24.81
CA GLY A 289 -12.73 0.11 -25.49
C GLY A 289 -14.12 0.74 -25.29
N GLN A 290 -14.39 1.37 -24.15
CA GLN A 290 -15.52 2.27 -23.96
C GLN A 290 -15.00 3.65 -23.61
N LEU A 291 -15.44 4.68 -24.33
CA LEU A 291 -15.12 6.09 -24.11
C LEU A 291 -15.67 6.52 -22.73
N GLY A 292 -14.88 6.29 -21.68
CA GLY A 292 -15.34 6.34 -20.30
C GLY A 292 -14.24 6.77 -19.35
N ARG A 293 -14.57 7.77 -18.53
CA ARG A 293 -13.78 8.13 -17.35
C ARG A 293 -14.20 7.21 -16.21
N ARG A 294 -13.25 6.53 -15.58
CA ARG A 294 -13.50 5.69 -14.41
C ARG A 294 -13.43 6.52 -13.11
N PRO A 295 -14.22 6.17 -12.08
CA PRO A 295 -14.06 6.80 -10.77
C PRO A 295 -12.68 6.49 -10.19
N PRO A 296 -12.18 7.32 -9.23
CA PRO A 296 -10.93 7.04 -8.55
C PRO A 296 -10.87 5.64 -7.95
N TYR A 297 -9.73 4.97 -8.11
CA TYR A 297 -9.51 3.60 -7.63
C TYR A 297 -8.48 3.58 -6.51
N ARG A 298 -8.90 3.27 -5.28
CA ARG A 298 -7.99 3.13 -4.13
C ARG A 298 -7.36 1.74 -4.15
N LEU A 299 -6.10 1.66 -4.54
CA LEU A 299 -5.34 0.41 -4.53
C LEU A 299 -4.81 0.07 -3.13
N LEU A 300 -4.40 1.05 -2.34
CA LEU A 300 -3.90 0.80 -0.98
C LEU A 300 -4.46 1.83 0.01
N PRO A 301 -5.14 1.41 1.09
CA PRO A 301 -5.26 2.27 2.27
C PRO A 301 -3.87 2.43 2.90
N ALA A 302 -3.62 3.63 3.44
CA ALA A 302 -2.42 3.89 4.23
C ALA A 302 -2.44 3.04 5.50
N LYS A 303 -1.29 2.48 5.89
CA LYS A 303 -1.17 1.69 7.13
C LYS A 303 -0.54 2.57 8.20
N VAL A 304 -1.25 2.78 9.31
CA VAL A 304 -0.92 3.84 10.28
C VAL A 304 -0.84 3.37 11.72
N VAL A 305 0.17 3.85 12.45
CA VAL A 305 0.24 3.76 13.91
C VAL A 305 -0.38 5.03 14.50
N VAL A 306 -1.36 4.84 15.37
CA VAL A 306 -2.18 5.89 15.99
C VAL A 306 -1.81 6.00 17.48
N GLU A 307 -1.97 7.17 18.07
CA GLU A 307 -1.83 7.33 19.52
C GLU A 307 -2.87 6.51 20.30
N VAL A 308 -2.48 6.01 21.48
CA VAL A 308 -3.42 5.36 22.40
C VAL A 308 -4.14 6.42 23.24
N ILE A 309 -5.37 6.75 22.85
CA ILE A 309 -6.26 7.56 23.68
C ILE A 309 -6.63 6.76 24.93
N LYS A 310 -6.04 7.13 26.08
CA LYS A 310 -6.48 6.61 27.38
C LYS A 310 -7.91 7.07 27.64
N LYS A 311 -8.87 6.14 27.58
CA LYS A 311 -10.24 6.38 28.08
C LYS A 311 -10.12 6.90 29.52
N LYS A 312 -10.55 8.14 29.78
CA LYS A 312 -10.73 8.60 31.17
C LYS A 312 -11.68 7.62 31.83
N GLN A 313 -11.24 6.96 32.90
CA GLN A 313 -12.15 6.19 33.75
C GLN A 313 -13.22 7.16 34.22
N ALA A 314 -14.47 6.94 33.81
CA ALA A 314 -15.59 7.59 34.44
C ALA A 314 -15.53 7.21 35.92
N SER A 315 -15.27 8.19 36.79
CA SER A 315 -15.18 7.95 38.22
C SER A 315 -16.53 7.44 38.69
N THR A 316 -16.63 6.12 38.91
CA THR A 316 -17.81 5.48 39.46
C THR A 316 -17.98 5.96 40.89
N THR A 317 -18.79 7.02 41.03
CA THR A 317 -19.28 7.51 42.30
C THR A 317 -19.81 6.33 43.10
N SER A 318 -19.16 6.08 44.24
CA SER A 318 -19.43 4.91 45.08
C SER A 318 -20.87 4.95 45.57
N ARG A 319 -21.73 4.14 44.95
CA ARG A 319 -23.13 3.98 45.36
C ARG A 319 -23.15 3.34 46.76
N PRO A 320 -23.87 3.88 47.76
CA PRO A 320 -23.85 3.35 49.12
C PRO A 320 -24.32 1.89 49.17
N LYS A 321 -23.63 1.05 49.96
CA LYS A 321 -23.97 -0.37 50.14
C LYS A 321 -25.19 -0.52 51.06
N THR A 322 -26.39 -0.59 50.49
CA THR A 322 -27.59 -1.03 51.22
C THR A 322 -27.62 -2.56 51.30
N LYS A 323 -27.52 -3.14 52.50
CA LYS A 323 -27.75 -4.57 52.74
C LYS A 323 -29.26 -4.89 52.73
N PRO A 324 -29.66 -6.03 52.16
CA PRO A 324 -30.41 -7.04 52.93
C PRO A 324 -29.78 -8.43 52.75
N LYS A 325 -29.46 -9.15 53.84
CA LYS A 325 -30.30 -10.08 54.63
C LYS A 325 -30.64 -11.40 53.89
N THR A 326 -30.32 -12.50 54.58
CA THR A 326 -30.26 -13.89 54.10
C THR A 326 -31.52 -14.71 54.38
N THR A 327 -31.85 -15.60 53.43
CA THR A 327 -32.59 -16.87 53.58
C THR A 327 -32.46 -17.64 52.25
N SER A 328 -32.46 -18.97 52.10
CA SER A 328 -32.10 -20.15 52.91
C SER A 328 -32.73 -21.37 52.21
N ARG A 329 -31.93 -22.35 51.75
CA ARG A 329 -32.33 -23.76 51.41
C ARG A 329 -33.31 -23.95 50.21
N ASN A 330 -33.39 -25.09 49.49
CA ASN A 330 -32.62 -26.36 49.51
C ASN A 330 -32.79 -27.21 48.21
N LYS A 331 -31.84 -28.14 47.98
CA LYS A 331 -31.94 -29.49 47.34
C LYS A 331 -32.35 -29.70 45.85
N SER A 332 -31.47 -30.46 45.17
CA SER A 332 -31.64 -31.66 44.29
C SER A 332 -32.93 -31.86 43.43
N THR A 333 -32.91 -32.53 42.26
CA THR A 333 -32.24 -33.82 41.94
C THR A 333 -32.19 -34.09 40.42
N LYS A 334 -31.20 -34.89 39.94
CA LYS A 334 -31.20 -35.66 38.66
C LYS A 334 -31.84 -37.06 38.88
N PRO A 335 -32.03 -37.97 37.89
CA PRO A 335 -31.62 -38.00 36.47
C PRO A 335 -32.86 -37.81 35.54
N SER A 336 -33.07 -38.35 34.33
CA SER A 336 -32.40 -39.33 33.44
C SER A 336 -32.81 -39.12 31.95
N GLY A 337 -32.22 -39.87 31.00
CA GLY A 337 -32.73 -40.07 29.63
C GLY A 337 -33.04 -41.56 29.37
N PRO A 338 -33.09 -42.07 28.11
CA PRO A 338 -33.01 -41.38 26.81
C PRO A 338 -34.19 -41.79 25.86
N ASP A 339 -33.93 -41.75 24.54
CA ASP A 339 -34.69 -42.32 23.40
C ASP A 339 -35.95 -41.60 22.88
N LEU A 340 -35.91 -41.15 21.62
CA LEU A 340 -36.51 -41.88 20.50
C LEU A 340 -36.18 -41.27 19.12
N GLN A 341 -36.15 -42.12 18.09
CA GLN A 341 -35.95 -41.78 16.69
C GLN A 341 -37.23 -41.26 16.03
N SER A 342 -37.13 -40.44 14.98
CA SER A 342 -37.81 -40.73 13.68
C SER A 342 -37.50 -39.69 12.59
N ASN A 343 -37.21 -40.22 11.40
CA ASN A 343 -37.61 -39.84 10.03
C ASN A 343 -38.38 -38.50 9.84
N SER A 344 -38.22 -37.74 8.76
CA SER A 344 -38.12 -38.22 7.37
C SER A 344 -37.62 -37.15 6.37
N MET A 345 -36.97 -37.61 5.28
CA MET A 345 -36.95 -36.96 3.97
C MET A 345 -38.23 -37.31 3.19
N PRO A 346 -38.66 -36.50 2.21
CA PRO A 346 -38.34 -36.81 0.81
C PRO A 346 -37.95 -35.52 0.02
N GLU A 347 -37.11 -35.50 -1.03
CA GLU A 347 -37.20 -36.17 -2.35
C GLU A 347 -38.58 -35.97 -3.05
N THR A 348 -38.75 -35.68 -4.35
CA THR A 348 -37.94 -35.24 -5.51
C THR A 348 -38.91 -34.43 -6.41
N SER A 349 -38.54 -33.60 -7.39
CA SER A 349 -38.03 -33.99 -8.73
C SER A 349 -38.27 -32.83 -9.74
N LYS A 350 -37.40 -32.70 -10.77
CA LYS A 350 -37.67 -32.32 -12.20
C LYS A 350 -38.49 -31.04 -12.53
N SER A 351 -38.39 -30.31 -13.65
CA SER A 351 -37.48 -30.13 -14.81
C SER A 351 -38.08 -28.94 -15.64
N ALA A 352 -37.57 -28.36 -16.75
CA ALA A 352 -36.49 -28.69 -17.70
C ALA A 352 -35.99 -27.39 -18.42
N SER A 353 -35.25 -27.53 -19.53
CA SER A 353 -34.81 -26.49 -20.49
C SER A 353 -35.97 -25.77 -21.23
N THR A 354 -35.77 -24.63 -21.91
CA THR A 354 -35.24 -24.57 -23.31
C THR A 354 -34.88 -23.14 -23.77
N SER A 355 -33.92 -23.07 -24.69
CA SER A 355 -33.31 -21.94 -25.43
C SER A 355 -34.27 -21.01 -26.20
N GLN A 356 -33.81 -19.78 -26.50
CA GLN A 356 -33.48 -19.33 -27.88
C GLN A 356 -32.87 -17.90 -27.91
N ALA A 357 -32.47 -17.44 -29.11
CA ALA A 357 -31.57 -16.30 -29.31
C ALA A 357 -32.08 -15.26 -30.34
N ALA A 358 -31.33 -14.17 -30.45
CA ALA A 358 -31.13 -13.27 -31.61
C ALA A 358 -31.88 -11.93 -31.71
N SER A 359 -31.13 -10.99 -32.33
CA SER A 359 -31.55 -9.77 -33.04
C SER A 359 -31.73 -8.46 -32.27
N ALA A 360 -30.88 -7.49 -32.62
CA ALA A 360 -31.14 -6.05 -32.53
C ALA A 360 -32.03 -5.59 -33.72
N PRO A 361 -32.46 -4.31 -33.78
CA PRO A 361 -31.58 -3.31 -34.41
C PRO A 361 -31.56 -1.91 -33.74
N GLU A 362 -30.84 -1.04 -34.43
CA GLU A 362 -30.45 0.36 -34.22
C GLU A 362 -31.57 1.36 -33.82
N VAL A 363 -31.28 2.27 -32.88
CA VAL A 363 -31.01 3.72 -33.07
C VAL A 363 -32.26 4.56 -33.42
N GLU A 364 -32.64 5.42 -32.47
CA GLU A 364 -33.10 6.77 -32.82
C GLU A 364 -32.62 7.79 -31.77
N ASP A 365 -32.29 8.99 -32.24
CA ASP A 365 -31.67 10.08 -31.48
C ASP A 365 -32.73 11.00 -30.84
N ASN A 366 -32.45 11.56 -29.67
CA ASN A 366 -33.19 12.72 -29.15
C ASN A 366 -32.44 13.41 -27.99
N THR A 367 -31.73 14.48 -28.32
CA THR A 367 -31.16 15.44 -27.38
C THR A 367 -32.20 16.25 -26.61
N THR A 368 -32.01 16.43 -25.30
CA THR A 368 -31.96 17.80 -24.69
C THR A 368 -31.36 17.74 -23.27
N PRO A 369 -30.65 18.80 -22.81
CA PRO A 369 -29.86 18.75 -21.58
C PRO A 369 -30.62 19.22 -20.34
N SER A 370 -30.30 18.61 -19.19
CA SER A 370 -30.72 19.10 -17.86
C SER A 370 -29.48 19.53 -17.07
N GLU A 371 -29.23 20.84 -17.03
CA GLU A 371 -28.14 21.41 -16.26
C GLU A 371 -28.42 21.34 -14.75
N LYS A 372 -27.50 20.71 -13.99
CA LYS A 372 -27.23 21.12 -12.60
C LYS A 372 -25.73 21.22 -12.37
N ASN A 373 -25.21 22.41 -12.66
CA ASN A 373 -23.83 22.80 -12.40
C ASN A 373 -23.51 22.74 -10.89
N GLY A 374 -22.61 21.82 -10.51
CA GLY A 374 -21.89 21.85 -9.24
C GLY A 374 -20.39 22.02 -9.52
N PRO A 375 -19.65 22.87 -8.80
CA PRO A 375 -18.28 23.20 -9.16
C PRO A 375 -17.32 22.02 -8.91
N LEU A 376 -16.86 21.40 -10.00
CA LEU A 376 -15.90 20.29 -10.05
C LEU A 376 -14.49 20.62 -9.51
N GLY A 377 -14.25 21.84 -9.02
CA GLY A 377 -12.95 22.32 -8.53
C GLY A 377 -12.52 21.83 -7.13
N LYS A 378 -13.26 20.92 -6.48
CA LYS A 378 -12.95 20.43 -5.11
C LYS A 378 -12.31 19.03 -5.04
N LEU A 379 -12.07 18.38 -6.18
CA LEU A 379 -11.50 17.01 -6.24
C LEU A 379 -10.06 16.94 -6.77
N ILE A 380 -9.47 18.06 -7.17
CA ILE A 380 -8.06 18.14 -7.57
C ILE A 380 -7.24 18.56 -6.35
N PRO A 381 -6.54 17.64 -5.66
CA PRO A 381 -5.57 18.04 -4.65
C PRO A 381 -4.47 18.87 -5.32
N PRO A 382 -3.95 19.92 -4.65
CA PRO A 382 -2.94 20.79 -5.24
C PRO A 382 -1.71 19.99 -5.68
N LEU A 383 -1.15 20.37 -6.83
CA LEU A 383 0.13 19.85 -7.33
C LEU A 383 1.18 19.99 -6.22
N ARG A 384 1.53 18.86 -5.59
CA ARG A 384 2.54 18.85 -4.54
C ARG A 384 3.86 19.23 -5.18
N LYS A 385 4.63 20.09 -4.50
CA LYS A 385 6.06 20.17 -4.74
C LYS A 385 6.60 18.76 -4.49
N SER A 386 7.10 18.10 -5.54
CA SER A 386 7.73 16.80 -5.42
C SER A 386 8.88 16.89 -4.40
N PHE A 387 9.09 15.80 -3.64
CA PHE A 387 10.04 15.73 -2.53
C PHE A 387 11.49 16.08 -2.95
N TRP A 388 11.77 16.00 -4.25
CA TRP A 388 13.02 16.32 -4.93
C TRP A 388 13.24 17.83 -5.21
N ARG A 389 12.73 18.72 -4.36
CA ARG A 389 13.06 20.16 -4.39
C ARG A 389 13.86 20.58 -3.17
N GLU A 390 15.07 20.05 -3.09
CA GLU A 390 16.23 20.66 -2.42
C GLU A 390 17.40 20.64 -3.42
#